data_AF-A0A3D0SSQ2-F1
#
_entry.id   AF-A0A3D0SSQ2-F1
#
_cell.length_a   1.000
_cell.length_b   1.000
_cell.length_c   1.000
_cell.angle_alpha   90.00
_cell.angle_beta   90.00
_cell.angle_gamma   90.00
#
_symmetry.space_group_name_H-M   'P 1'
#
loop_
_entity.id
_entity.type
_entity.pdbx_description
1 polymer ?
#
loop_
_entity_poly.entity_id
_entity_poly.type
_entity_poly.pdbx_seq_one_letter_code
_entity_poly.pdbx_strand_id
1 'polypeptide(L)'
;MNVRALAAQVLGQVLGEGRSLATALPSGLERAAPKEHGLLQELCYGVCRWHPQLQALLHPLLARPLDPREHTIRALLLIGIYQLWHLRIPEHAAVAETVTAARQMKKPWAVGLTNAVLRTALRRREQLTTALKNDLEACTAHPRWLLQRLQQDWPNDWPAIIAANNDRPPFTLRVNRRHHDRESYRKLLMTISGRAAVAVHTPHPPPLAG
;
A
#
# COMPACT_ATOMS: atom_id res chain seq x y z
N MET A 1 18.22 10.60 -2.94
CA MET A 1 18.05 9.57 -1.88
C MET A 1 17.13 8.50 -2.44
N ASN A 2 17.40 7.21 -2.19
CA ASN A 2 16.60 6.11 -2.72
C ASN A 2 15.14 6.25 -2.29
N VAL A 3 14.20 6.09 -3.24
CA VAL A 3 12.75 6.19 -3.00
C VAL A 3 12.27 5.25 -1.90
N ARG A 4 12.86 4.04 -1.77
CA ARG A 4 12.51 3.07 -0.72
C ARG A 4 12.94 3.58 0.66
N ALA A 5 14.07 4.28 0.75
CA ALA A 5 14.51 4.90 2.00
C ALA A 5 13.57 6.03 2.41
N LEU A 6 13.10 6.85 1.45
CA LEU A 6 12.10 7.90 1.72
C LEU A 6 10.77 7.28 2.15
N ALA A 7 10.28 6.27 1.43
CA ALA A 7 9.06 5.54 1.79
C ALA A 7 9.16 4.92 3.19
N ALA A 8 10.31 4.33 3.55
CA ALA A 8 10.53 3.75 4.87
C ALA A 8 10.48 4.81 5.98
N GLN A 9 11.01 6.01 5.74
CA GLN A 9 10.92 7.13 6.68
C GLN A 9 9.48 7.63 6.87
N VAL A 10 8.73 7.76 5.77
CA VAL A 10 7.31 8.15 5.82
C VAL A 10 6.50 7.10 6.59
N LEU A 11 6.62 5.83 6.21
CA LEU A 11 5.91 4.72 6.85
C LEU A 11 6.34 4.49 8.30
N GLY A 12 7.59 4.80 8.65
CA GLY A 12 8.04 4.76 10.04
C GLY A 12 7.23 5.66 10.96
N GLN A 13 6.83 6.85 10.49
CA GLN A 13 5.96 7.77 11.24
C GLN A 13 4.54 7.22 11.39
N VAL A 14 4.02 6.55 10.37
CA VAL A 14 2.67 5.96 10.40
C VAL A 14 2.64 4.75 11.35
N LEU A 15 3.60 3.83 11.20
CA LEU A 15 3.65 2.58 11.94
C LEU A 15 4.20 2.69 13.36
N GLY A 16 4.90 3.79 13.67
CA GLY A 16 5.52 4.02 14.97
C GLY A 16 4.84 5.10 15.80
N GLU A 17 4.49 6.21 15.17
CA GLU A 17 3.94 7.39 15.86
C GLU A 17 2.42 7.52 15.68
N GLY A 18 1.78 6.63 14.92
CA GLY A 18 0.35 6.68 14.66
C GLY A 18 -0.09 7.86 13.79
N ARG A 19 0.84 8.50 13.06
CA ARG A 19 0.50 9.60 12.16
C ARG A 19 -0.30 9.11 10.97
N SER A 20 -1.20 9.96 10.47
CA SER A 20 -1.88 9.67 9.21
C SER A 20 -0.89 9.70 8.04
N LEU A 21 -1.07 8.81 7.06
CA LEU A 21 -0.26 8.82 5.84
C LEU A 21 -0.45 10.14 5.06
N ALA A 22 -1.65 10.72 5.09
CA ALA A 22 -1.95 12.00 4.46
C ALA A 22 -1.09 13.15 4.99
N THR A 23 -0.72 13.10 6.28
CA THR A 23 0.16 14.10 6.91
C THR A 23 1.64 13.78 6.72
N ALA A 24 2.03 12.50 6.69
CA ALA A 24 3.44 12.11 6.61
C ALA A 24 4.00 12.16 5.17
N LEU A 25 3.20 11.78 4.18
CA LEU A 25 3.59 11.65 2.77
C LEU A 25 4.09 12.95 2.10
N PRO A 26 3.50 14.15 2.34
CA PRO A 26 3.95 15.39 1.71
C PRO A 26 5.45 15.67 1.89
N SER A 27 5.98 15.50 3.10
CA SER A 27 7.41 15.66 3.38
C SER A 27 8.32 14.72 2.57
N GLY A 28 7.82 13.52 2.25
CA GLY A 28 8.52 12.57 1.39
C GLY A 28 8.50 13.00 -0.07
N LEU A 29 7.37 13.54 -0.54
CA LEU A 29 7.20 14.03 -1.91
C LEU A 29 8.07 15.26 -2.20
N GLU A 30 8.18 16.19 -1.25
CA GLU A 30 9.06 17.36 -1.37
C GLU A 30 10.54 16.99 -1.54
N ARG A 31 10.96 15.87 -0.93
CA ARG A 31 12.34 15.38 -0.98
C ARG A 31 12.62 14.44 -2.16
N ALA A 32 11.57 13.89 -2.77
CA ALA A 32 11.67 12.98 -3.90
C ALA A 32 11.69 13.76 -5.22
N ALA A 33 12.38 13.23 -6.24
CA ALA A 33 12.29 13.82 -7.57
C ALA A 33 10.85 13.65 -8.12
N PRO A 34 10.32 14.60 -8.92
CA PRO A 34 8.95 14.51 -9.44
C PRO A 34 8.63 13.20 -10.18
N LYS A 35 9.62 12.66 -10.92
CA LYS A 35 9.49 11.36 -11.61
C LYS A 35 9.34 10.16 -10.67
N GLU A 36 9.74 10.31 -9.41
CA GLU A 36 9.69 9.26 -8.38
C GLU A 36 8.43 9.34 -7.52
N HIS A 37 7.64 10.41 -7.62
CA HIS A 37 6.43 10.61 -6.82
C HIS A 37 5.47 9.44 -6.96
N GLY A 38 5.23 8.95 -8.18
CA GLY A 38 4.36 7.81 -8.42
C GLY A 38 4.81 6.55 -7.68
N LEU A 39 6.12 6.24 -7.68
CA LEU A 39 6.65 5.09 -6.96
C LEU A 39 6.60 5.30 -5.43
N LEU A 40 6.94 6.49 -4.93
CA LEU A 40 6.86 6.78 -3.50
C LEU A 40 5.43 6.59 -2.96
N GLN A 41 4.44 7.12 -3.67
CA GLN A 41 3.03 6.97 -3.33
C GLN A 41 2.60 5.50 -3.40
N GLU A 42 2.96 4.80 -4.47
CA GLU A 42 2.65 3.37 -4.65
C GLU A 42 3.18 2.52 -3.48
N LEU A 43 4.44 2.74 -3.07
CA LEU A 43 5.02 2.02 -1.94
C LEU A 43 4.32 2.36 -0.62
N CYS A 44 4.03 3.64 -0.35
CA CYS A 44 3.42 4.03 0.91
C CYS A 44 1.97 3.56 1.03
N TYR A 45 1.13 3.82 0.02
CA TYR A 45 -0.26 3.36 0.01
C TYR A 45 -0.35 1.84 -0.04
N GLY A 46 0.50 1.19 -0.84
CA GLY A 46 0.55 -0.25 -0.96
C GLY A 46 0.88 -0.96 0.35
N VAL A 47 1.90 -0.49 1.07
CA VAL A 47 2.27 -1.07 2.37
C VAL A 47 1.17 -0.86 3.41
N CYS A 48 0.52 0.31 3.46
CA CYS A 48 -0.60 0.55 4.36
C CYS A 48 -1.79 -0.36 4.04
N ARG A 49 -2.15 -0.48 2.75
CA ARG A 49 -3.26 -1.31 2.26
C ARG A 49 -3.07 -2.78 2.60
N TRP A 50 -1.89 -3.31 2.31
CA TRP A 50 -1.57 -4.72 2.52
C TRP A 50 -0.91 -5.01 3.87
N HIS A 51 -0.99 -4.07 4.83
CA HIS A 51 -0.22 -4.16 6.07
C HIS A 51 -0.41 -5.48 6.84
N PRO A 52 -1.64 -5.98 7.09
CA PRO A 52 -1.81 -7.26 7.79
C PRO A 52 -1.14 -8.43 7.06
N GLN A 53 -1.28 -8.49 5.72
CA GLN A 53 -0.65 -9.50 4.90
C GLN A 53 0.88 -9.42 4.97
N LEU A 54 1.44 -8.22 4.80
CA LEU A 54 2.89 -8.01 4.79
C LEU A 54 3.51 -8.32 6.17
N GLN A 55 2.80 -8.05 7.26
CA GLN A 55 3.21 -8.46 8.61
C GLN A 55 3.21 -9.98 8.76
N ALA A 56 2.15 -10.66 8.31
CA ALA A 56 2.07 -12.12 8.33
C ALA A 56 3.17 -12.79 7.48
N LEU A 57 3.57 -12.16 6.37
CA LEU A 57 4.72 -12.58 5.57
C LEU A 57 6.05 -12.33 6.28
N LEU A 58 6.21 -11.18 6.93
CA LEU A 58 7.46 -10.78 7.58
C LEU A 58 7.75 -11.60 8.84
N HIS A 59 6.74 -11.88 9.66
CA HIS A 59 6.90 -12.54 10.95
C HIS A 59 7.71 -13.86 10.88
N PRO A 60 7.36 -14.85 10.03
CA PRO A 60 8.11 -16.12 9.93
C PRO A 60 9.48 -16.00 9.23
N LEU A 61 9.84 -14.81 8.72
CA LEU A 61 11.14 -14.54 8.10
C LEU A 61 12.17 -13.99 9.10
N LEU A 62 11.72 -13.53 10.26
CA LEU A 62 12.57 -12.99 11.31
C LEU A 62 12.91 -14.09 12.32
N ALA A 63 14.20 -14.39 12.49
CA ALA A 63 14.66 -15.33 13.52
C ALA A 63 14.41 -14.80 14.95
N ARG A 64 14.42 -13.46 15.11
CA ARG A 64 14.09 -12.76 16.34
C ARG A 64 13.24 -11.54 15.98
N PRO A 65 12.23 -11.17 16.79
CA PRO A 65 11.51 -9.92 16.60
C PRO A 65 12.47 -8.73 16.53
N LEU A 66 12.15 -7.75 15.68
CA LEU A 66 12.87 -6.47 15.69
C LEU A 66 12.57 -5.71 16.97
N ASP A 67 13.51 -4.87 17.39
CA ASP A 67 13.26 -3.88 18.45
C ASP A 67 11.98 -3.11 18.10
N PRO A 68 11.00 -2.99 19.02
CA PRO A 68 9.77 -2.25 18.80
C PRO A 68 9.98 -0.84 18.25
N ARG A 69 11.10 -0.19 18.59
CA ARG A 69 11.47 1.18 18.18
C ARG A 69 12.00 1.27 16.75
N GLU A 70 12.38 0.16 16.12
CA GLU A 70 12.94 0.13 14.75
C GLU A 70 11.83 0.15 13.67
N HIS A 71 10.89 1.09 13.81
CA HIS A 71 9.74 1.25 12.91
C HIS A 71 10.14 1.46 11.46
N THR A 72 11.20 2.26 11.22
CA THR A 72 11.70 2.54 9.87
C THR A 72 12.30 1.31 9.19
N ILE A 73 12.99 0.45 9.95
CA ILE A 73 13.55 -0.80 9.40
C ILE A 73 12.43 -1.82 9.15
N ARG A 74 11.47 -1.92 10.07
CA ARG A 74 10.25 -2.72 9.84
C ARG A 74 9.55 -2.27 8.57
N ALA A 75 9.32 -0.96 8.40
CA ALA A 75 8.75 -0.40 7.18
C ALA A 75 9.56 -0.75 5.93
N LEU A 76 10.90 -0.68 5.99
CA LEU A 76 11.77 -1.05 4.87
C LEU A 76 11.62 -2.51 4.46
N LEU A 77 11.51 -3.44 5.43
CA LEU A 77 11.28 -4.85 5.13
C LEU A 77 9.90 -5.08 4.50
N LEU A 78 8.86 -4.40 5.00
CA LEU A 78 7.52 -4.46 4.42
C LEU A 78 7.50 -3.89 2.99
N ILE A 79 8.22 -2.80 2.72
CA ILE A 79 8.41 -2.25 1.37
C ILE A 79 9.07 -3.28 0.46
N GLY A 80 10.11 -3.96 0.94
CA GLY A 80 10.79 -5.02 0.20
C GLY A 80 9.84 -6.16 -0.17
N ILE A 81 9.08 -6.67 0.80
CA ILE A 81 8.10 -7.73 0.59
C ILE A 81 6.97 -7.25 -0.35
N TYR A 82 6.46 -6.03 -0.17
CA TYR A 82 5.42 -5.45 -1.02
C TYR A 82 5.83 -5.44 -2.49
N GLN A 83 7.06 -5.00 -2.78
CA GLN A 83 7.58 -5.00 -4.14
C GLN A 83 7.63 -6.39 -4.76
N LEU A 84 7.94 -7.43 -3.98
CA LEU A 84 8.04 -8.81 -4.45
C LEU A 84 6.67 -9.47 -4.67
N TRP A 85 5.67 -9.14 -3.85
CA TRP A 85 4.34 -9.75 -3.92
C TRP A 85 3.38 -9.01 -4.84
N HIS A 86 3.42 -7.67 -4.85
CA HIS A 86 2.37 -6.85 -5.45
C HIS A 86 2.82 -6.06 -6.67
N LEU A 87 4.13 -5.82 -6.83
CA LEU A 87 4.65 -5.04 -7.94
C LEU A 87 5.32 -5.90 -9.00
N ARG A 88 5.31 -5.41 -10.25
CA ARG A 88 6.02 -6.02 -11.39
C ARG A 88 7.46 -5.51 -11.50
N ILE A 89 8.17 -5.45 -10.36
CA ILE A 89 9.58 -5.07 -10.33
C ILE A 89 10.41 -6.36 -10.36
N PRO A 90 11.44 -6.47 -11.21
CA PRO A 90 12.32 -7.64 -11.21
C PRO A 90 12.85 -7.94 -9.81
N GLU A 91 12.79 -9.20 -9.38
CA GLU A 91 13.07 -9.59 -7.98
C GLU A 91 14.46 -9.13 -7.52
N HIS A 92 15.47 -9.29 -8.37
CA HIS A 92 16.84 -8.84 -8.10
C HIS A 92 16.92 -7.32 -7.87
N ALA A 93 16.16 -6.54 -8.65
CA ALA A 93 16.13 -5.08 -8.53
C ALA A 93 15.40 -4.65 -7.26
N ALA A 94 14.26 -5.28 -6.93
CA ALA A 94 13.54 -5.01 -5.68
C ALA A 94 14.42 -5.28 -4.44
N VAL A 95 15.17 -6.40 -4.44
CA VAL A 95 16.11 -6.71 -3.36
C VAL A 95 17.26 -5.70 -3.31
N ALA A 96 17.96 -5.47 -4.43
CA ALA A 96 19.12 -4.59 -4.49
C ALA A 96 18.80 -3.15 -4.07
N GLU A 97 17.68 -2.60 -4.55
CA GLU A 97 17.21 -1.26 -4.21
C GLU A 97 16.85 -1.14 -2.73
N THR A 98 16.17 -2.15 -2.16
CA THR A 98 15.77 -2.15 -0.75
C THR A 98 16.99 -2.29 0.18
N VAL A 99 17.97 -3.12 -0.18
CA VAL A 99 19.25 -3.24 0.54
C VAL A 99 20.07 -1.96 0.45
N THR A 100 20.07 -1.30 -0.71
CA THR A 100 20.71 0.01 -0.90
C THR A 100 20.05 1.08 -0.02
N ALA A 101 18.72 1.06 0.10
CA ALA A 101 17.99 1.95 0.99
C ALA A 101 18.41 1.77 2.46
N ALA A 102 18.58 0.54 2.95
CA ALA A 102 19.09 0.29 4.31
C ALA A 102 20.46 0.95 4.54
N ARG A 103 21.36 0.86 3.54
CA ARG A 103 22.69 1.49 3.59
C ARG A 103 22.60 3.01 3.68
N GLN A 104 21.74 3.62 2.87
CA GLN A 104 21.55 5.09 2.86
C GLN A 104 20.90 5.63 4.14
N MET A 105 20.14 4.80 4.85
CA MET A 105 19.53 5.14 6.15
C MET A 105 20.53 5.11 7.32
N LYS A 106 21.83 4.92 7.06
CA LYS A 106 22.90 4.84 8.07
C LYS A 106 22.66 3.72 9.10
N LYS A 107 22.06 2.60 8.67
CA LYS A 107 21.78 1.42 9.49
C LYS A 107 22.54 0.21 8.93
N PRO A 108 23.87 0.12 9.12
CA PRO A 108 24.71 -0.89 8.45
C PRO A 108 24.31 -2.33 8.82
N TRP A 109 23.89 -2.57 10.07
CA TRP A 109 23.41 -3.88 10.52
C TRP A 109 22.15 -4.33 9.75
N ALA A 110 21.31 -3.40 9.31
CA ALA A 110 20.06 -3.70 8.61
C ALA A 110 20.29 -4.11 7.15
N VAL A 111 21.47 -3.83 6.57
CA VAL A 111 21.81 -4.20 5.17
C VAL A 111 21.81 -5.72 5.01
N GLY A 112 22.55 -6.42 5.90
CA GLY A 112 22.62 -7.89 5.90
C GLY A 112 21.27 -8.53 6.21
N LEU A 113 20.57 -7.99 7.22
CA LEU A 113 19.22 -8.44 7.58
C LEU A 113 18.24 -8.31 6.40
N THR A 114 18.16 -7.14 5.77
CA THR A 114 17.25 -6.87 4.65
C THR A 114 17.49 -7.85 3.51
N ASN A 115 18.75 -8.05 3.12
CA ASN A 115 19.10 -9.00 2.08
C ASN A 115 18.71 -10.44 2.46
N ALA A 116 19.03 -10.87 3.68
CA ALA A 116 18.72 -12.22 4.15
C ALA A 116 17.21 -12.49 4.21
N VAL A 117 16.44 -11.54 4.73
CA VAL A 117 14.96 -11.62 4.83
C VAL A 117 14.36 -11.71 3.43
N LEU A 118 14.69 -10.81 2.51
CA LEU A 118 14.08 -10.78 1.18
C LEU A 118 14.49 -11.99 0.32
N ARG A 119 15.74 -12.45 0.41
CA ARG A 119 16.17 -13.68 -0.29
C ARG A 119 15.48 -14.93 0.29
N THR A 120 15.27 -14.96 1.60
CA THR A 120 14.51 -16.04 2.23
C THR A 120 13.04 -15.98 1.85
N ALA A 121 12.46 -14.78 1.73
CA ALA A 121 11.10 -14.56 1.26
C ALA A 121 10.89 -15.13 -0.15
N LEU A 122 11.83 -14.87 -1.08
CA LEU A 122 11.81 -15.45 -2.42
C LEU A 122 11.88 -16.97 -2.40
N ARG A 123 12.84 -17.54 -1.65
CA ARG A 123 13.00 -19.00 -1.55
C ARG A 123 11.77 -19.70 -0.95
N ARG A 124 11.09 -19.05 0.01
CA ARG A 124 9.91 -19.59 0.70
C ARG A 124 8.59 -19.04 0.14
N ARG A 125 8.60 -18.40 -1.03
CA ARG A 125 7.45 -17.64 -1.56
C ARG A 125 6.17 -18.47 -1.62
N GLU A 126 6.26 -19.69 -2.15
CA GLU A 126 5.12 -20.60 -2.27
C GLU A 126 4.58 -21.01 -0.89
N GLN A 127 5.46 -21.44 0.01
CA GLN A 127 5.11 -21.80 1.39
C GLN A 127 4.40 -20.65 2.10
N LEU A 128 4.95 -19.44 2.02
CA LEU A 128 4.39 -18.24 2.64
C LEU A 128 3.02 -17.89 2.04
N THR A 129 2.90 -17.93 0.71
CA THR A 129 1.65 -17.62 0.01
C THR A 129 0.53 -18.61 0.35
N THR A 130 0.87 -19.89 0.53
CA THR A 130 -0.09 -20.89 1.00
C THR A 130 -0.49 -20.65 2.45
N ALA A 131 0.45 -20.31 3.33
CA ALA A 131 0.15 -20.00 4.72
C ALA A 131 -0.80 -18.80 4.88
N LEU A 132 -0.69 -17.78 4.02
CA LEU A 132 -1.60 -16.63 4.03
C LEU A 132 -3.07 -17.03 3.87
N LYS A 133 -3.39 -18.08 3.10
CA LYS A 133 -4.78 -18.50 2.85
C LYS A 133 -5.49 -18.98 4.12
N ASN A 134 -4.73 -19.43 5.12
CA ASN A 134 -5.26 -19.94 6.38
C ASN A 134 -5.43 -18.84 7.44
N ASP A 135 -4.94 -17.62 7.18
CA ASP A 135 -5.09 -16.46 8.05
C ASP A 135 -6.03 -15.46 7.40
N LEU A 136 -7.21 -15.28 8.01
CA LEU A 136 -8.25 -14.42 7.46
C LEU A 136 -7.82 -12.94 7.40
N GLU A 137 -7.08 -12.45 8.39
CA GLU A 137 -6.61 -11.06 8.41
C GLU A 137 -5.55 -10.85 7.32
N ALA A 138 -4.68 -11.83 7.13
CA ALA A 138 -3.61 -11.75 6.14
C ALA A 138 -4.11 -11.93 4.70
N CYS A 139 -5.05 -12.85 4.45
CA CYS A 139 -5.59 -13.07 3.11
C CYS A 139 -6.48 -11.91 2.64
N THR A 140 -7.22 -11.29 3.56
CA THR A 140 -8.10 -10.15 3.25
C THR A 140 -7.39 -8.80 3.39
N ALA A 141 -6.25 -8.72 4.06
CA ALA A 141 -5.58 -7.48 4.45
C ALA A 141 -6.46 -6.54 5.32
N HIS A 142 -7.37 -7.09 6.12
CA HIS A 142 -8.23 -6.34 7.04
C HIS A 142 -8.06 -6.84 8.48
N PRO A 143 -8.11 -5.97 9.50
CA PRO A 143 -8.05 -6.40 10.89
C PRO A 143 -9.33 -7.15 11.29
N ARG A 144 -9.19 -8.10 12.22
CA ARG A 144 -10.31 -8.97 12.65
C ARG A 144 -11.58 -8.24 13.07
N TRP A 145 -11.45 -7.14 13.81
CA TRP A 145 -12.60 -6.36 14.28
C TRP A 145 -13.43 -5.79 13.12
N LEU A 146 -12.76 -5.36 12.03
CA LEU A 146 -13.43 -4.80 10.87
C LEU A 146 -14.10 -5.90 10.05
N LEU A 147 -13.43 -7.05 9.89
CA LEU A 147 -13.99 -8.23 9.24
C LEU A 147 -15.29 -8.68 9.93
N GLN A 148 -15.27 -8.79 11.26
CA GLN A 148 -16.45 -9.17 12.04
C GLN A 148 -17.60 -8.19 11.84
N ARG A 149 -17.31 -6.89 11.82
CA ARG A 149 -18.31 -5.86 11.58
C ARG A 149 -18.89 -5.92 10.16
N LEU A 150 -18.03 -6.10 9.15
CA LEU A 150 -18.48 -6.24 7.77
C LEU A 150 -19.36 -7.48 7.56
N GLN A 151 -19.00 -8.60 8.19
CA GLN A 151 -19.79 -9.83 8.13
C GLN A 151 -21.14 -9.70 8.83
N GLN A 152 -21.21 -8.92 9.91
CA GLN A 152 -22.46 -8.63 10.62
C GLN A 152 -23.36 -7.67 9.84
N ASP A 153 -22.80 -6.57 9.35
CA ASP A 153 -23.55 -5.50 8.71
C ASP A 153 -23.92 -5.84 7.24
N TRP A 154 -23.09 -6.65 6.55
CA TRP A 154 -23.24 -7.06 5.15
C TRP A 154 -22.89 -8.55 4.93
N PRO A 155 -23.67 -9.51 5.45
CA PRO A 155 -23.32 -10.93 5.45
C PRO A 155 -23.15 -11.56 4.06
N ASN A 156 -23.82 -11.03 3.04
CA ASN A 156 -23.72 -11.52 1.67
C ASN A 156 -22.69 -10.75 0.82
N ASP A 157 -22.40 -9.49 1.18
CA ASP A 157 -21.60 -8.59 0.34
C ASP A 157 -20.18 -8.34 0.88
N TRP A 158 -19.89 -8.73 2.12
CA TRP A 158 -18.58 -8.50 2.75
C TRP A 158 -17.38 -8.98 1.90
N PRO A 159 -17.42 -10.11 1.14
CA PRO A 159 -16.29 -10.51 0.31
C PRO A 159 -16.04 -9.51 -0.83
N ALA A 160 -17.10 -8.98 -1.43
CA ALA A 160 -17.03 -7.98 -2.49
C ALA A 160 -16.52 -6.63 -1.95
N ILE A 161 -16.96 -6.24 -0.74
CA ILE A 161 -16.48 -5.03 -0.06
C ILE A 161 -14.97 -5.12 0.20
N ILE A 162 -14.47 -6.25 0.70
CA ILE A 162 -13.04 -6.46 0.93
C ILE A 162 -12.25 -6.40 -0.38
N ALA A 163 -12.74 -7.05 -1.42
CA ALA A 163 -12.10 -7.01 -2.73
C ALA A 163 -12.00 -5.57 -3.26
N ALA A 164 -13.09 -4.80 -3.16
CA ALA A 164 -13.13 -3.40 -3.58
C ALA A 164 -12.21 -2.50 -2.73
N ASN A 165 -12.15 -2.71 -1.41
CA ASN A 165 -11.25 -1.97 -0.52
C ASN A 165 -9.77 -2.18 -0.87
N ASN A 166 -9.42 -3.39 -1.33
CA ASN A 166 -8.06 -3.72 -1.75
C ASN A 166 -7.73 -3.31 -3.18
N ASP A 167 -8.73 -2.97 -4.00
CA ASP A 167 -8.49 -2.53 -5.38
C ASP A 167 -8.00 -1.07 -5.47
N ARG A 168 -7.28 -0.74 -6.53
CA ARG A 168 -6.75 0.60 -6.74
C ARG A 168 -7.91 1.60 -6.90
N PRO A 169 -7.96 2.68 -6.10
CA PRO A 169 -9.09 3.61 -6.14
C PRO A 169 -9.15 4.30 -7.51
N PRO A 170 -10.35 4.40 -8.11
CA PRO A 170 -10.52 5.11 -9.37
C PRO A 170 -10.31 6.61 -9.16
N PHE A 171 -9.61 7.26 -10.10
CA PHE A 171 -9.49 8.70 -10.10
C PHE A 171 -10.84 9.33 -10.47
N THR A 172 -11.52 9.90 -9.47
CA THR A 172 -12.88 10.42 -9.62
C THR A 172 -12.87 11.95 -9.70
N LEU A 173 -13.64 12.50 -10.65
CA LEU A 173 -13.81 13.92 -10.85
C LEU A 173 -15.27 14.32 -10.61
N ARG A 174 -15.50 15.46 -9.94
CA ARG A 174 -16.81 16.08 -9.82
C ARG A 174 -16.87 17.34 -10.68
N VAL A 175 -17.68 17.31 -11.74
CA VAL A 175 -17.86 18.46 -12.64
C VAL A 175 -18.61 19.59 -11.92
N ASN A 176 -18.05 20.80 -11.95
CA ASN A 176 -18.75 21.98 -11.46
C ASN A 176 -19.83 22.40 -12.46
N ARG A 177 -21.09 22.11 -12.13
CA ARG A 177 -22.28 22.35 -12.98
C ARG A 177 -22.55 23.82 -13.29
N ARG A 178 -21.88 24.77 -12.63
CA ARG A 178 -21.96 26.20 -12.97
C ARG A 178 -21.21 26.56 -14.25
N HIS A 179 -20.25 25.73 -14.69
CA HIS A 179 -19.42 26.01 -15.87
C HIS A 179 -19.67 25.02 -17.01
N HIS A 180 -19.88 23.74 -16.69
CA HIS A 180 -20.13 22.70 -17.70
C HIS A 180 -21.11 21.66 -17.16
N ASP A 181 -21.92 21.06 -18.03
CA ASP A 181 -22.55 19.78 -17.74
C ASP A 181 -21.54 18.63 -17.88
N ARG A 182 -21.93 17.45 -17.40
CA ARG A 182 -21.06 16.27 -17.36
C ARG A 182 -20.62 15.80 -18.74
N GLU A 183 -21.51 15.78 -19.73
CA GLU A 183 -21.19 15.25 -21.06
C GLU A 183 -20.31 16.23 -21.85
N SER A 184 -20.60 17.53 -21.75
CA SER A 184 -19.74 18.56 -22.33
C SER A 184 -18.32 18.52 -21.75
N TYR A 185 -18.20 18.40 -20.43
CA TYR A 185 -16.88 18.28 -19.78
C TYR A 185 -16.16 16.98 -20.15
N ARG A 186 -16.89 15.86 -20.30
CA ARG A 186 -16.32 14.58 -20.73
C ARG A 186 -15.72 14.66 -22.14
N LYS A 187 -16.40 15.33 -23.08
CA LYS A 187 -15.86 15.59 -24.42
C LYS A 187 -14.58 16.44 -24.35
N LEU A 188 -14.61 17.51 -23.56
CA LEU A 188 -13.44 18.38 -23.38
C LEU A 188 -12.23 17.62 -22.81
N LEU A 189 -12.46 16.79 -21.78
CA LEU A 189 -11.41 15.97 -21.18
C LEU A 189 -10.78 15.02 -22.21
N MET A 190 -11.61 14.37 -23.05
CA MET A 190 -11.13 13.51 -24.12
C MET A 190 -10.29 14.30 -25.13
N THR A 191 -10.74 15.49 -25.55
CA THR A 191 -10.02 16.33 -26.51
C THR A 191 -8.65 16.78 -25.98
N ILE A 192 -8.57 17.20 -24.71
CA ILE A 192 -7.32 17.77 -24.15
C ILE A 192 -6.34 16.68 -23.72
N SER A 193 -6.83 15.61 -23.08
CA SER A 193 -5.97 14.62 -22.42
C SER A 193 -5.89 13.28 -23.14
N GLY A 194 -6.76 13.04 -24.14
CA GLY A 194 -6.93 11.72 -24.76
C GLY A 194 -7.50 10.65 -23.82
N ARG A 195 -7.94 11.02 -22.61
CA ARG A 195 -8.45 10.08 -21.60
C ARG A 195 -9.97 10.01 -21.63
N ALA A 196 -10.48 8.81 -21.78
CA ALA A 196 -11.89 8.54 -21.60
C ALA A 196 -12.25 8.55 -20.09
N ALA A 197 -13.33 9.25 -19.74
CA ALA A 197 -13.97 9.13 -18.44
C ALA A 197 -15.28 8.35 -18.56
N VAL A 198 -15.63 7.60 -17.51
CA VAL A 198 -16.88 6.85 -17.40
C VAL A 198 -17.74 7.51 -16.34
N ALA A 199 -19.04 7.66 -16.61
CA ALA A 199 -19.97 8.14 -15.62
C ALA A 199 -20.16 7.07 -14.54
N VAL A 200 -19.80 7.40 -13.29
CA VAL A 200 -20.09 6.53 -12.15
C VAL A 200 -21.53 6.77 -11.74
N HIS A 201 -22.37 5.74 -11.81
CA HIS A 201 -23.70 5.79 -11.22
C HIS A 201 -23.54 5.73 -9.70
N THR A 202 -23.78 6.85 -9.03
CA THR A 202 -23.99 6.86 -7.58
C THR A 202 -25.48 6.64 -7.40
N PRO A 203 -25.96 5.45 -7.00
CA PRO A 203 -27.31 5.34 -6.49
C PRO A 203 -27.40 6.34 -5.33
N HIS A 204 -28.36 7.27 -5.41
CA HIS A 204 -28.66 8.12 -4.29
C HIS A 204 -29.01 7.17 -3.13
N PRO A 205 -28.30 7.20 -1.98
CA PRO A 205 -28.77 6.44 -0.84
C PRO A 205 -30.22 6.90 -0.57
N PRO A 206 -31.15 5.97 -0.31
CA PRO A 206 -32.50 6.36 0.11
C PRO A 206 -32.34 7.33 1.29
N PRO A 207 -33.17 8.39 1.37
CA PRO A 207 -33.11 9.31 2.50
C PRO A 207 -33.14 8.48 3.77
N LEU A 208 -32.19 8.73 4.67
CA LEU A 208 -32.18 8.12 5.99
C LEU A 208 -33.56 8.34 6.59
N ALA A 209 -34.28 7.25 6.87
CA ALA A 209 -35.54 7.32 7.59
C ALA A 209 -35.23 8.00 8.94
N GLY A 210 -35.88 9.16 9.16
CA GLY A 210 -35.72 9.96 10.36
C GLY A 210 -36.34 9.32 11.59
#